data_AF-A0A5R2MVN0-F1
#
_entry.id   AF-A0A5R2MVN0-F1
#
_cell.length_a   1.000
_cell.length_b   1.000
_cell.length_c   1.000
_cell.angle_alpha   90.00
_cell.angle_beta   90.00
_cell.angle_gamma   90.00
#
_symmetry.space_group_name_H-M   'P 1'
#
loop_
_entity.id
_entity.type
_entity.pdbx_description
1 polymer ?
#
loop_
_entity_poly.entity_id
_entity_poly.type
_entity_poly.pdbx_seq_one_letter_code
_entity_poly.pdbx_strand_id
1 'polypeptide(L)'
;NSFSIFEGQITGVFGLIGSGRTETFKIVSGIYKRDFLRGGAIELDDKPVRYLVPSQAVADGIVYVTEDRKSEGIFETMGIAENLFGGLLAAGREKAWVINQRSEERR
;
A
#
# COMPACT_ATOMS: atom_id res chain seq x y z
N ASN A 1 -14.70 14.91 -4.70
CA ASN A 1 -13.31 15.30 -5.01
C ASN A 1 -12.77 14.38 -6.09
N SER A 2 -12.12 14.93 -7.11
CA SER A 2 -11.40 14.18 -8.14
C SER A 2 -10.02 14.82 -8.33
N PHE A 3 -9.03 13.99 -8.61
CA PHE A 3 -7.67 14.43 -8.91
C PHE A 3 -6.98 13.35 -9.76
N SER A 4 -5.92 13.76 -10.45
CA SER A 4 -5.05 12.88 -11.23
C SER A 4 -3.62 13.06 -10.73
N ILE A 5 -2.84 11.98 -10.79
CA ILE A 5 -1.42 11.97 -10.44
C ILE A 5 -0.69 11.42 -11.66
N PHE A 6 0.37 12.11 -12.08
CA PHE A 6 1.17 11.72 -13.23
C PHE A 6 2.50 11.09 -12.81
N GLU A 7 3.11 10.32 -13.71
CA GLU A 7 4.41 9.70 -13.50
C GLU A 7 5.48 10.74 -13.09
N GLY A 8 6.31 10.39 -12.11
CA GLY A 8 7.38 11.26 -11.60
C GLY A 8 6.91 12.46 -10.76
N GLN A 9 5.60 12.63 -10.55
CA GLN A 9 5.06 13.74 -9.76
C GLN A 9 4.96 13.42 -8.27
N ILE A 10 5.32 14.38 -7.42
CA ILE A 10 4.97 14.37 -6.01
C ILE A 10 3.70 15.22 -5.83
N THR A 11 2.59 14.57 -5.48
CA THR A 11 1.29 15.23 -5.28
C THR A 11 0.93 15.30 -3.80
N GLY A 12 0.72 16.52 -3.29
CA GLY A 12 0.24 16.75 -1.93
C GLY A 12 -1.30 16.85 -1.89
N VAL A 13 -1.93 16.11 -0.99
CA VAL A 13 -3.39 16.21 -0.73
C VAL A 13 -3.61 16.69 0.70
N PHE A 14 -4.22 17.87 0.85
CA PHE A 14 -4.47 18.50 2.15
C PHE A 14 -5.97 18.76 2.37
N GLY A 15 -6.35 18.88 3.64
CA GLY A 15 -7.73 19.07 4.05
C GLY A 15 -7.87 19.00 5.57
N LEU A 16 -9.01 19.48 6.08
CA LEU A 16 -9.33 19.40 7.50
C LEU A 16 -9.47 17.95 7.96
N ILE A 17 -9.46 17.73 9.28
CA ILE A 17 -9.80 16.42 9.87
C ILE A 17 -11.21 16.02 9.39
N GLY A 18 -11.38 14.76 9.02
CA GLY A 18 -12.63 14.26 8.45
C GLY A 18 -12.86 14.57 6.97
N SER A 19 -11.89 15.19 6.26
CA SER A 19 -11.97 15.42 4.82
C SER A 19 -11.90 14.17 3.95
N GLY A 20 -11.66 12.99 4.54
CA GLY A 20 -11.62 11.71 3.82
C GLY A 20 -10.27 11.35 3.19
N ARG A 21 -9.17 12.01 3.58
CA ARG A 21 -7.83 11.78 2.99
C ARG A 21 -7.36 10.34 3.21
N THR A 22 -7.35 9.89 4.46
CA THR A 22 -6.94 8.54 4.84
C THR A 22 -7.79 7.49 4.15
N GLU A 23 -9.12 7.69 4.15
CA GLU A 23 -10.09 6.79 3.52
C GLU A 23 -9.89 6.73 2.01
N THR A 24 -9.64 7.86 1.35
CA THR A 24 -9.38 7.91 -0.10
C THR A 24 -8.17 7.05 -0.45
N PHE A 25 -7.05 7.22 0.25
CA PHE A 25 -5.84 6.45 -0.05
C PHE A 25 -5.90 4.99 0.41
N LYS A 26 -6.65 4.68 1.49
CA LYS A 26 -6.97 3.29 1.86
C LYS A 26 -7.86 2.61 0.80
N ILE A 27 -8.73 3.35 0.10
CA ILE A 27 -9.51 2.82 -1.03
C ILE A 27 -8.62 2.59 -2.26
N VAL A 28 -7.77 3.57 -2.61
CA VAL A 28 -6.82 3.46 -3.74
C VAL A 28 -5.91 2.24 -3.59
N SER A 29 -5.46 1.94 -2.38
CA SER A 29 -4.60 0.78 -2.10
C SER A 29 -5.34 -0.54 -1.85
N GLY A 30 -6.67 -0.56 -1.97
CA GLY A 30 -7.47 -1.77 -1.79
C GLY A 30 -7.63 -2.24 -0.33
N ILE A 31 -7.20 -1.44 0.66
CA ILE A 31 -7.43 -1.70 2.09
C ILE A 31 -8.92 -1.57 2.42
N TYR A 32 -9.55 -0.50 1.91
CA TYR A 32 -10.99 -0.30 2.02
C TYR A 32 -11.68 -0.52 0.68
N LYS A 33 -12.87 -1.10 0.73
CA LYS A 33 -13.68 -1.32 -0.47
C LYS A 33 -14.35 -0.02 -0.89
N ARG A 34 -14.14 0.36 -2.15
CA ARG A 34 -14.89 1.44 -2.79
C ARG A 34 -16.36 1.08 -2.90
N ASP A 35 -17.24 2.02 -2.55
CA ASP A 35 -18.67 1.88 -2.79
C ASP A 35 -18.92 1.60 -4.28
N PHE A 36 -19.71 0.56 -4.57
CA PHE A 36 -19.97 0.11 -5.94
C PHE A 36 -20.87 1.08 -6.73
N LEU A 37 -21.87 1.67 -6.08
CA LEU A 37 -22.89 2.48 -6.73
C LEU A 37 -22.58 3.98 -6.70
N ARG A 38 -21.87 4.44 -5.66
CA ARG A 38 -21.67 5.88 -5.38
C ARG A 38 -20.20 6.26 -5.17
N GLY A 39 -19.26 5.33 -5.34
CA GLY A 39 -17.85 5.54 -5.02
C GLY A 39 -17.00 6.12 -6.16
N GLY A 40 -17.58 6.59 -7.27
CA GLY A 40 -16.82 7.16 -8.39
C GLY A 40 -16.08 6.10 -9.23
N ALA A 41 -14.86 6.41 -9.66
CA ALA A 41 -13.98 5.51 -10.42
C ALA A 41 -12.51 5.76 -10.03
N ILE A 42 -11.66 4.77 -10.27
CA ILE A 42 -10.20 4.86 -10.13
C ILE A 42 -9.63 4.26 -11.41
N GLU A 43 -8.69 4.97 -12.01
CA GLU A 43 -7.98 4.55 -13.21
C GLU A 43 -6.48 4.55 -12.92
N LEU A 44 -5.79 3.53 -13.39
CA LEU A 44 -4.33 3.40 -13.38
C LEU A 44 -3.90 3.15 -14.82
N ASP A 45 -2.98 3.97 -15.35
CA ASP A 45 -2.54 3.92 -16.75
C ASP A 45 -3.72 3.86 -17.75
N ASP A 46 -4.70 4.76 -17.56
CA ASP A 46 -5.94 4.88 -18.34
C ASP A 46 -6.84 3.62 -18.32
N LYS A 47 -6.61 2.69 -17.38
CA LYS A 47 -7.41 1.48 -17.22
C LYS A 47 -8.21 1.53 -15.92
N PRO A 48 -9.52 1.21 -15.94
CA PRO A 48 -10.31 1.17 -14.73
C PRO A 48 -9.83 0.05 -13.81
N VAL A 49 -9.56 0.39 -12.56
CA VAL A 49 -9.13 -0.57 -11.53
C VAL A 49 -10.13 -0.64 -10.38
N ARG A 50 -10.25 -1.83 -9.80
CA ARG A 50 -11.00 -2.08 -8.57
C ARG A 50 -10.35 -3.20 -7.79
N TYR A 51 -9.71 -2.83 -6.69
CA TYR A 51 -9.10 -3.80 -5.79
C TYR A 51 -10.12 -4.28 -4.76
N LEU A 52 -10.24 -5.60 -4.62
CA LEU A 52 -11.03 -6.26 -3.58
C LEU A 52 -10.21 -6.60 -2.34
N VAL A 53 -8.89 -6.72 -2.53
CA VAL A 53 -7.89 -6.99 -1.50
C VAL A 53 -6.59 -6.21 -1.81
N PRO A 54 -5.80 -5.82 -0.79
CA PRO A 54 -4.60 -5.00 -0.98
C PRO A 54 -3.54 -5.63 -1.89
N SER A 55 -3.42 -6.96 -1.91
CA SER A 55 -2.42 -7.66 -2.72
C SER A 55 -2.58 -7.41 -4.23
N GLN A 56 -3.79 -7.10 -4.70
CA GLN A 56 -4.02 -6.73 -6.09
C GLN A 56 -3.43 -5.36 -6.42
N ALA A 57 -3.57 -4.38 -5.52
CA ALA A 57 -2.97 -3.05 -5.68
C ALA A 57 -1.43 -3.13 -5.64
N VAL A 58 -0.87 -3.97 -4.76
CA VAL A 58 0.57 -4.21 -4.66
C VAL A 58 1.13 -4.85 -5.94
N ALA A 59 0.38 -5.77 -6.56
CA ALA A 59 0.76 -6.36 -7.85
C ALA A 59 0.86 -5.30 -8.95
N ASP A 60 -0.02 -4.29 -8.92
CA ASP A 60 0.00 -3.12 -9.81
C ASP A 60 1.00 -2.03 -9.38
N GLY A 61 1.81 -2.28 -8.33
CA GLY A 61 2.85 -1.36 -7.87
C GLY A 61 2.38 -0.26 -6.91
N ILE A 62 1.15 -0.31 -6.43
CA ILE A 62 0.62 0.65 -5.45
C ILE A 62 0.95 0.18 -4.03
N VAL A 63 1.60 1.05 -3.25
CA VAL A 63 1.96 0.80 -1.85
C VAL A 63 1.35 1.90 -0.96
N TYR A 64 0.76 1.49 0.16
CA TYR A 64 0.24 2.41 1.17
C TYR A 64 1.10 2.36 2.42
N VAL A 65 1.54 3.54 2.87
CA VAL A 65 2.24 3.72 4.15
C VAL A 65 1.27 4.37 5.11
N THR A 66 0.96 3.67 6.19
CA THR A 66 -0.01 4.11 7.19
C THR A 66 0.48 5.31 8.01
N GLU A 67 -0.47 6.11 8.49
CA GLU A 67 -0.22 7.18 9.45
C GLU A 67 0.02 6.64 10.88
N ASP A 68 -0.66 5.55 11.25
CA ASP A 68 -0.44 4.88 12.54
C ASP A 68 0.66 3.81 12.39
N ARG A 69 1.89 4.29 12.39
CA ARG A 69 3.07 3.44 12.19
C ARG A 69 3.24 2.38 13.26
N LYS A 70 2.75 2.64 14.47
CA LYS A 70 2.96 1.73 15.61
C LYS A 70 1.99 0.57 15.56
N SER A 71 0.71 0.83 15.32
CA SER A 71 -0.31 -0.21 15.33
C SER A 71 -0.48 -0.92 13.98
N GLU A 72 -0.28 -0.22 12.86
CA GLU A 72 -0.52 -0.75 11.52
C GLU A 72 0.77 -0.88 10.68
N GLY A 73 1.86 -0.21 11.07
CA GLY A 73 3.04 -0.03 10.19
C GLY A 73 4.20 -0.97 10.46
N ILE A 74 4.25 -1.63 11.61
CA ILE A 74 5.32 -2.54 12.01
C ILE A 74 4.80 -3.74 12.79
N PHE A 75 5.56 -4.82 12.76
CA PHE A 75 5.41 -5.94 13.67
C PHE A 75 6.32 -5.71 14.89
N GLU A 76 5.74 -5.27 16.00
CA GLU A 76 6.49 -4.93 17.23
C GLU A 76 7.26 -6.12 17.83
N THR A 77 6.83 -7.35 17.52
CA THR A 77 7.46 -8.59 17.99
C THR A 77 8.59 -9.08 17.08
N MET A 78 8.89 -8.36 16.00
CA MET A 78 9.90 -8.73 15.01
C MET A 78 11.08 -7.74 15.04
N GLY A 79 12.27 -8.22 14.69
CA GLY A 79 13.46 -7.40 14.53
C GLY A 79 13.36 -6.45 13.34
N ILE A 80 14.35 -5.56 13.21
CA ILE A 80 14.42 -4.57 12.12
C ILE A 80 14.53 -5.26 10.76
N ALA A 81 15.45 -6.22 10.63
CA ALA A 81 15.64 -6.97 9.38
C ALA A 81 14.35 -7.69 8.97
N GLU A 82 13.69 -8.35 9.92
CA GLU A 82 12.44 -9.06 9.67
C GLU A 82 11.30 -8.13 9.23
N ASN A 83 11.17 -6.94 9.84
CA ASN A 83 10.19 -5.93 9.40
C ASN A 83 10.52 -5.40 7.99
N LEU A 84 11.80 -5.24 7.65
CA LEU A 84 12.24 -4.78 6.34
C LEU A 84 12.00 -5.83 5.25
N PHE A 85 12.38 -7.08 5.49
CA PHE A 85 12.25 -8.17 4.53
C PHE A 85 10.83 -8.73 4.47
N GLY A 86 10.06 -8.70 5.56
CA GLY A 86 8.71 -9.24 5.62
C GLY A 86 7.78 -8.67 4.55
N GLY A 87 7.88 -7.37 4.24
CA GLY A 87 7.13 -6.74 3.15
C GLY A 87 7.52 -7.27 1.76
N LEU A 88 8.81 -7.56 1.53
CA LEU A 88 9.30 -8.13 0.27
C LEU A 88 8.74 -9.54 0.05
N LEU A 89 8.76 -10.36 1.11
CA LEU A 89 8.25 -11.74 1.08
C LEU A 89 6.74 -11.78 0.89
N ALA A 90 6.01 -10.93 1.64
CA ALA A 90 4.56 -10.86 1.53
C ALA A 90 4.10 -10.39 0.14
N ALA A 91 4.92 -9.58 -0.54
CA ALA A 91 4.67 -9.15 -1.92
C ALA A 91 5.09 -10.16 -2.99
N GLY A 92 5.71 -11.30 -2.62
CA GLY A 92 6.22 -12.30 -3.57
C GLY A 92 7.33 -11.75 -4.46
N ARG A 93 8.13 -10.80 -3.95
CA ARG A 93 9.20 -10.11 -4.71
C ARG A 93 10.60 -10.58 -4.34
N GLU A 94 10.71 -11.63 -3.55
CA GLU A 94 11.95 -12.31 -3.26
C GLU A 94 12.56 -12.94 -4.51
N LYS A 95 13.89 -12.91 -4.61
CA LYS A 95 14.64 -13.51 -5.72
C LYS A 95 15.17 -14.91 -5.39
N ALA A 96 15.10 -15.30 -4.12
CA ALA A 96 15.68 -16.54 -3.62
C ALA A 96 14.60 -17.61 -3.41
N TRP A 97 14.91 -18.84 -3.80
CA TRP A 97 14.03 -20.00 -3.61
C TRP A 97 14.00 -20.49 -2.15
N VAL A 98 15.04 -20.14 -1.38
CA VAL A 98 15.16 -20.49 0.03
C VAL A 98 15.55 -19.24 0.81
N ILE A 99 14.77 -18.95 1.85
CA ILE A 99 15.02 -17.85 2.78
C ILE A 99 15.57 -18.45 4.07
N ASN A 100 16.67 -17.90 4.56
CA ASN A 100 17.29 -18.34 5.80
C ASN A 100 17.43 -17.15 6.74
N GLN A 101 16.68 -17.17 7.84
CA GLN A 101 16.66 -16.10 8.85
C GLN A 101 18.05 -15.74 9.38
N ARG A 102 18.95 -16.73 9.56
CA ARG A 102 20.33 -16.49 10.02
C ARG A 102 21.21 -15.76 9.02
N SER A 103 20.86 -15.79 7.74
CA SER A 103 21.61 -15.10 6.69
C SER A 103 21.19 -13.64 6.54
N GLU A 104 19.97 -13.30 6.96
CA GLU A 104 19.42 -11.95 6.91
C GLU A 104 19.98 -11.04 8.02
N GLU A 105 20.26 -11.58 9.20
CA GLU A 105 20.90 -10.85 10.31
C GLU A 105 22.34 -10.39 10.01
N ARG A 106 22.97 -10.95 8.98
CA ARG A 106 24.37 -10.67 8.59
C ARG A 106 24.51 -9.65 7.45
N ARG A 107 23.40 -9.17 6.88
CA ARG A 107 23.37 -8.17 5.80
C ARG A 107 22.91 -6.81 6.32
#